data_AF-A0A9E3WBQ6-F1
#
_entry.id   AF-A0A9E3WBQ6-F1
#
_cell.length_a   1.000
_cell.length_b   1.000
_cell.length_c   1.000
_cell.angle_alpha   90.00
_cell.angle_beta   90.00
_cell.angle_gamma   90.00
#
_symmetry.space_group_name_H-M   'P 1'
#
loop_
_entity.id
_entity.type
_entity.pdbx_description
1 polymer ?
#
loop_
_entity_poly.entity_id
_entity_poly.type
_entity_poly.pdbx_seq_one_letter_code
_entity_poly.pdbx_strand_id
1 'polypeptide(L)'
;MNYRYATESANYEDFAAGRVLRTYSGMTAFPVRLTSELFQRGAAYLPARPLRVWDPCCGSGALLTVLGFLHAARLESLWASDFDREAVALARKNLALLTPAGLQARQREIEVMQAAYGKESHDEARRSVEALRARLPDSPIACAAWVGDALEQTLPPH
;
A
#
# COMPACT_ATOMS: atom_id res chain seq x y z
N MET A 1 15.43 -18.25 -2.16
CA MET A 1 14.14 -18.69 -1.55
C MET A 1 13.15 -18.88 -2.68
N ASN A 2 12.53 -20.06 -2.81
CA ASN A 2 11.55 -20.31 -3.88
C ASN A 2 10.18 -19.75 -3.48
N TYR A 3 9.48 -19.10 -4.41
CA TYR A 3 8.09 -18.67 -4.24
C TYR A 3 7.18 -19.89 -4.11
N ARG A 4 6.33 -19.91 -3.08
CA ARG A 4 5.37 -20.99 -2.79
C ARG A 4 3.93 -20.60 -3.17
N TYR A 5 3.62 -19.31 -3.12
CA TYR A 5 2.26 -18.78 -3.35
C TYR A 5 2.22 -17.82 -4.53
N ALA A 6 3.15 -16.87 -4.64
CA ALA A 6 3.27 -15.99 -5.80
C ALA A 6 4.09 -16.67 -6.90
N THR A 7 3.64 -17.83 -7.36
CA THR A 7 4.34 -18.66 -8.37
C THR A 7 4.29 -18.06 -9.76
N GLU A 8 3.20 -17.37 -10.09
CA GLU A 8 3.03 -16.68 -11.37
C GLU A 8 3.77 -15.34 -11.40
N SER A 9 4.33 -15.01 -12.56
CA SER A 9 4.94 -13.70 -12.80
C SER A 9 3.88 -12.76 -13.36
N ALA A 10 3.14 -12.07 -12.49
CA ALA A 10 2.19 -11.04 -12.90
C ALA A 10 2.89 -9.69 -13.17
N ASN A 11 2.27 -8.83 -13.98
CA ASN A 11 2.68 -7.43 -14.13
C ASN A 11 2.28 -6.64 -12.87
N TYR A 12 3.25 -5.98 -12.24
CA TYR A 12 3.08 -5.14 -11.04
C TYR A 12 3.51 -3.68 -11.25
N GLU A 13 3.69 -3.24 -12.49
CA GLU A 13 4.17 -1.89 -12.81
C GLU A 13 3.27 -0.78 -12.25
N ASP A 14 1.95 -1.01 -12.12
CA ASP A 14 1.01 -0.06 -11.51
C ASP A 14 1.36 0.26 -10.04
N PHE A 15 2.07 -0.64 -9.36
CA PHE A 15 2.55 -0.49 -7.99
C PHE A 15 4.00 0.02 -7.91
N ALA A 16 4.59 0.49 -9.01
CA ALA A 16 5.93 1.07 -8.97
C ALA A 16 5.98 2.30 -8.04
N ALA A 17 7.06 2.41 -7.26
CA ALA A 17 7.26 3.54 -6.36
C ALA A 17 7.36 4.86 -7.16
N GLY A 18 6.67 5.90 -6.69
CA GLY A 18 6.66 7.21 -7.34
C GLY A 18 5.66 7.34 -8.49
N ARG A 19 4.97 6.25 -8.87
CA ARG A 19 3.86 6.26 -9.82
C ARG A 19 2.57 6.68 -9.12
N VAL A 20 1.70 5.75 -8.76
CA VAL A 20 0.53 6.05 -7.91
C VAL A 20 0.92 6.05 -6.43
N LEU A 21 1.66 5.04 -5.99
CA LEU A 21 2.20 4.94 -4.64
C LEU A 21 3.22 6.04 -4.40
N ARG A 22 3.05 6.77 -3.31
CA ARG A 22 3.94 7.87 -2.93
C ARG A 22 5.19 7.32 -2.24
N THR A 23 6.32 7.92 -2.55
CA THR A 23 7.64 7.62 -1.98
C THR A 23 8.39 8.93 -1.70
N TYR A 24 9.51 8.88 -0.97
CA TYR A 24 10.44 10.00 -0.81
C TYR A 24 11.90 9.52 -0.93
N SER A 25 12.83 10.45 -1.09
CA SER A 25 14.25 10.17 -1.28
C SER A 25 14.83 9.40 -0.09
N GLY A 26 15.57 8.32 -0.35
CA GLY A 26 16.16 7.48 0.70
C GLY A 26 15.28 6.31 1.16
N MET A 27 14.04 6.18 0.65
CA MET A 27 13.26 4.97 0.85
C MET A 27 13.49 3.93 -0.24
N THR A 28 13.50 2.66 0.18
CA THR A 28 13.62 1.51 -0.72
C THR A 28 12.25 0.94 -1.03
N ALA A 29 11.94 0.78 -2.32
CA ALA A 29 10.72 0.09 -2.74
C ALA A 29 10.80 -1.40 -2.38
N PHE A 30 9.73 -1.96 -1.82
CA PHE A 30 9.66 -3.39 -1.53
C PHE A 30 9.08 -4.15 -2.74
N PRO A 31 9.67 -5.28 -3.18
CA PRO A 31 9.16 -6.01 -4.35
C PRO A 31 7.74 -6.52 -4.14
N VAL A 32 6.80 -6.11 -5.00
CA VAL A 32 5.36 -6.41 -4.89
C VAL A 32 5.08 -7.92 -4.86
N ARG A 33 5.77 -8.68 -5.70
CA ARG A 33 5.66 -10.15 -5.71
C ARG A 33 6.07 -10.75 -4.37
N LEU A 34 7.14 -10.22 -3.75
CA LEU A 34 7.59 -10.66 -2.44
C LEU A 34 6.61 -10.25 -1.33
N THR A 35 6.00 -9.07 -1.42
CA THR A 35 4.91 -8.64 -0.53
C THR A 35 3.77 -9.68 -0.51
N SER A 36 3.30 -10.09 -1.69
CA SER A 36 2.24 -11.10 -1.83
C SER A 36 2.66 -12.47 -1.28
N GLU A 37 3.90 -12.89 -1.54
CA GLU A 37 4.45 -14.16 -1.06
C GLU A 37 4.53 -14.22 0.47
N LEU A 38 5.07 -13.17 1.11
CA LEU A 38 5.24 -13.14 2.56
C LEU A 38 3.89 -13.11 3.28
N PHE A 39 2.93 -12.33 2.77
CA PHE A 39 1.59 -12.32 3.33
C PHE A 39 0.92 -13.69 3.27
N GLN A 40 0.95 -14.36 2.11
CA GLN A 40 0.31 -15.67 1.96
C GLN A 40 1.00 -16.75 2.81
N ARG A 41 2.33 -16.68 2.97
CA ARG A 41 3.05 -17.54 3.93
C ARG A 41 2.57 -17.36 5.35
N GLY A 42 2.48 -16.11 5.83
CA GLY A 42 2.01 -15.82 7.18
C GLY A 42 0.55 -16.25 7.37
N ALA A 43 -0.30 -15.93 6.39
CA ALA A 43 -1.73 -16.25 6.41
C ALA A 43 -2.01 -17.76 6.44
N ALA A 44 -1.11 -18.60 5.91
CA ALA A 44 -1.26 -20.05 5.94
C ALA A 44 -1.11 -20.67 7.34
N TYR A 45 -0.51 -19.95 8.29
CA TYR A 45 -0.42 -20.38 9.69
C TYR A 45 -1.58 -19.88 10.56
N LEU A 46 -2.50 -19.11 9.99
CA LEU A 46 -3.61 -18.49 10.71
C LEU A 46 -4.94 -19.11 10.27
N PRO A 47 -6.00 -19.01 11.11
CA PRO A 47 -7.33 -19.45 10.73
C PRO A 47 -7.82 -18.78 9.44
N ALA A 48 -8.63 -19.49 8.66
CA ALA A 48 -9.23 -19.00 7.43
C ALA A 48 -10.35 -17.97 7.70
N ARG A 49 -9.95 -16.79 8.18
CA ARG A 49 -10.80 -15.61 8.40
C ARG A 49 -10.07 -14.34 7.94
N PRO A 50 -10.80 -13.24 7.70
CA PRO A 50 -10.19 -11.94 7.46
C PRO A 50 -9.14 -11.60 8.54
N LEU A 51 -7.99 -11.10 8.09
CA LEU A 51 -6.81 -10.85 8.93
C LEU A 51 -6.68 -9.37 9.24
N ARG A 52 -6.23 -9.08 10.46
CA ARG A 52 -5.77 -7.75 10.87
C ARG A 52 -4.25 -7.76 10.75
N VAL A 53 -3.71 -6.90 9.88
CA VAL A 53 -2.26 -6.83 9.62
C VAL A 53 -1.74 -5.54 10.20
N TRP A 54 -0.65 -5.62 10.96
CA TRP A 54 0.07 -4.47 11.49
C TRP A 54 1.49 -4.49 10.98
N ASP A 55 1.91 -3.39 10.35
CA ASP A 55 3.31 -3.10 10.05
C ASP A 55 3.80 -2.04 11.06
N PRO A 56 4.60 -2.44 12.07
CA PRO A 56 5.03 -1.54 13.14
C PRO A 56 6.18 -0.60 12.74
N CYS A 57 6.79 -0.83 11.58
CA CYS A 57 7.87 -0.04 10.99
C CYS A 57 7.54 0.27 9.52
N CYS A 58 6.37 0.85 9.31
CA CYS A 58 5.70 0.86 8.01
C CYS A 58 6.37 1.73 6.94
N GLY A 59 7.28 2.64 7.31
CA GLY A 59 7.84 3.64 6.41
C GLY A 59 6.73 4.40 5.68
N SER A 60 6.74 4.36 4.35
CA SER A 60 5.69 4.97 3.51
C SER A 60 4.32 4.28 3.56
N GLY A 61 4.16 3.15 4.24
CA GLY A 61 2.95 2.32 4.19
C GLY A 61 2.66 1.70 2.81
N ALA A 62 3.60 1.80 1.85
CA ALA A 62 3.41 1.27 0.50
C ALA A 62 3.20 -0.26 0.51
N LEU A 63 3.92 -0.99 1.38
CA LEU A 63 3.77 -2.44 1.53
C LEU A 63 2.34 -2.81 1.94
N LEU A 64 1.80 -2.20 3.00
CA LEU A 64 0.42 -2.42 3.44
C LEU A 64 -0.59 -2.02 2.36
N THR A 65 -0.35 -0.91 1.66
CA THR A 65 -1.24 -0.46 0.59
C THR A 65 -1.28 -1.48 -0.56
N VAL A 66 -0.13 -2.04 -0.94
CA VAL A 66 -0.06 -3.15 -1.93
C VAL A 66 -0.82 -4.37 -1.44
N LEU A 67 -0.72 -4.74 -0.16
CA LEU A 67 -1.51 -5.83 0.42
C LEU A 67 -3.01 -5.56 0.31
N GLY A 68 -3.45 -4.34 0.61
CA GLY A 68 -4.85 -3.95 0.50
C GLY A 68 -5.41 -4.13 -0.91
N PHE A 69 -4.64 -3.78 -1.95
CA PHE A 69 -5.05 -4.00 -3.35
C PHE A 69 -5.02 -5.47 -3.77
N LEU A 70 -4.02 -6.24 -3.34
CA LEU A 70 -3.82 -7.61 -3.81
C LEU A 70 -4.65 -8.65 -3.05
N HIS A 71 -4.96 -8.39 -1.78
CA HIS A 71 -5.49 -9.38 -0.84
C HIS A 71 -6.70 -8.89 -0.06
N ALA A 72 -7.43 -7.90 -0.58
CA ALA A 72 -8.58 -7.27 0.08
C ALA A 72 -9.55 -8.25 0.75
N ALA A 73 -9.96 -9.30 0.04
CA ALA A 73 -10.90 -10.32 0.53
C ALA A 73 -10.40 -11.12 1.75
N ARG A 74 -9.09 -11.05 2.04
CA ARG A 74 -8.42 -11.72 3.17
C ARG A 74 -8.11 -10.74 4.31
N LEU A 75 -8.46 -9.47 4.20
CA LEU A 75 -8.08 -8.41 5.13
C LEU A 75 -9.31 -7.81 5.80
N GLU A 76 -9.25 -7.70 7.13
CA GLU A 76 -10.20 -6.96 7.95
C GLU A 76 -9.70 -5.53 8.18
N SER A 77 -8.42 -5.39 8.53
CA SER A 77 -7.81 -4.08 8.80
C SER A 77 -6.31 -4.07 8.52
N LEU A 78 -5.82 -2.87 8.19
CA LEU A 78 -4.41 -2.55 7.97
C LEU A 78 -3.98 -1.44 8.91
N TRP A 79 -3.01 -1.74 9.77
CA TRP A 79 -2.49 -0.82 10.77
C TRP A 79 -1.03 -0.52 10.46
N ALA A 80 -0.68 0.76 10.50
CA ALA A 80 0.67 1.24 10.24
C ALA A 80 1.18 2.03 11.45
N SER A 81 2.36 1.71 11.94
CA SER A 81 3.10 2.63 12.81
C SER A 81 4.52 2.82 12.33
N ASP A 82 5.10 3.94 12.70
CA ASP A 82 6.51 4.23 12.54
C ASP A 82 6.91 5.27 13.59
N PHE A 83 8.19 5.30 13.99
CA PHE A 83 8.69 6.32 14.90
C PHE A 83 8.83 7.67 14.17
N ASP A 84 9.03 7.64 12.85
CA ASP A 84 9.15 8.83 12.02
C ASP A 84 7.76 9.39 11.63
N ARG A 85 7.50 10.63 12.05
CA ARG A 85 6.26 11.34 11.76
C ARG A 85 6.05 11.58 10.26
N GLU A 86 7.12 11.80 9.50
CA GLU A 86 7.03 12.03 8.05
C GLU A 86 6.66 10.74 7.32
N ALA A 87 7.25 9.62 7.74
CA ALA A 87 6.89 8.28 7.28
C ALA A 87 5.40 8.00 7.52
N VAL A 88 4.91 8.21 8.75
CA VAL A 88 3.48 8.04 9.10
C VAL A 88 2.57 8.95 8.27
N ALA A 89 2.96 10.21 8.03
CA ALA A 89 2.18 11.11 7.20
C ALA A 89 2.06 10.60 5.75
N LEU A 90 3.12 9.98 5.23
CA LEU A 90 3.09 9.35 3.91
C LEU A 90 2.29 8.05 3.91
N ALA A 91 2.41 7.23 4.96
CA ALA A 91 1.63 6.01 5.16
C ALA A 91 0.12 6.29 5.11
N ARG A 92 -0.35 7.36 5.77
CA ARG A 92 -1.76 7.81 5.68
C ARG A 92 -2.18 8.09 4.25
N LYS A 93 -1.34 8.81 3.49
CA LYS A 93 -1.64 9.14 2.09
C LYS A 93 -1.68 7.91 1.19
N ASN A 94 -0.81 6.94 1.43
CA ASN A 94 -0.79 5.68 0.68
C ASN A 94 -1.97 4.78 1.05
N LEU A 95 -2.27 4.58 2.34
CA LEU A 95 -3.44 3.81 2.78
C LEU A 95 -4.76 4.40 2.26
N ALA A 96 -4.87 5.73 2.15
CA ALA A 96 -6.03 6.38 1.57
C ALA A 96 -6.31 5.95 0.10
N LEU A 97 -5.30 5.46 -0.63
CA LEU A 97 -5.47 4.93 -2.00
C LEU A 97 -6.35 3.68 -2.05
N LEU A 98 -6.60 3.01 -0.93
CA LEU A 98 -7.54 1.89 -0.85
C LEU A 98 -9.01 2.32 -0.86
N THR A 99 -9.28 3.58 -1.18
CA THR A 99 -10.63 4.14 -1.30
C THR A 99 -10.81 4.84 -2.65
N PRO A 100 -12.04 4.88 -3.19
CA PRO A 100 -12.34 5.66 -4.39
C PRO A 100 -11.94 7.13 -4.25
N ALA A 101 -12.24 7.75 -3.11
CA ALA A 101 -11.93 9.15 -2.83
C ALA A 101 -10.42 9.42 -2.80
N GLY A 102 -9.63 8.52 -2.19
CA GLY A 102 -8.18 8.69 -2.14
C GLY A 102 -7.50 8.49 -3.49
N LEU A 103 -7.97 7.55 -4.32
CA LEU A 103 -7.51 7.44 -5.72
C LEU A 103 -7.90 8.66 -6.54
N GLN A 104 -9.11 9.19 -6.38
CA GLN A 104 -9.53 10.41 -7.07
C GLN A 104 -8.66 11.61 -6.66
N ALA A 105 -8.38 11.77 -5.36
CA ALA A 105 -7.48 12.82 -4.88
C ALA A 105 -6.08 12.67 -5.48
N ARG A 106 -5.54 11.44 -5.51
CA ARG A 106 -4.24 11.17 -6.13
C ARG A 106 -4.23 11.43 -7.63
N GLN A 107 -5.31 11.10 -8.33
CA GLN A 107 -5.44 11.40 -9.76
C GLN A 107 -5.33 12.91 -10.01
N ARG A 108 -6.04 13.73 -9.23
CA ARG A 108 -5.98 15.19 -9.35
C ARG A 108 -4.57 15.73 -9.10
N GLU A 109 -3.86 15.18 -8.10
CA GLU A 109 -2.45 15.54 -7.87
C GLU A 109 -1.58 15.24 -9.10
N ILE A 110 -1.77 14.08 -9.73
CA ILE A 110 -1.04 13.68 -10.94
C ILE A 110 -1.38 14.60 -12.12
N GLU A 111 -2.64 14.94 -12.31
CA GLU A 111 -3.10 15.86 -13.37
C GLU A 111 -2.52 17.27 -13.20
N VAL A 112 -2.43 17.76 -11.96
CA VAL A 112 -1.76 19.04 -11.66
C VAL A 112 -0.26 18.98 -12.01
N MET A 113 0.43 17.90 -11.63
CA MET A 113 1.85 17.71 -11.99
C MET A 113 2.04 17.57 -13.51
N GLN A 114 1.11 16.92 -14.19
CA GLN A 114 1.12 16.80 -15.65
C GLN A 114 0.98 18.16 -16.31
N ALA A 115 0.03 18.99 -15.86
CA ALA A 115 -0.14 20.34 -16.36
C ALA A 115 1.09 21.24 -16.11
N ALA A 116 1.76 21.05 -14.97
CA ALA A 116 2.93 21.84 -14.60
C ALA A 116 4.22 21.44 -15.34
N TYR A 117 4.42 20.14 -15.64
CA TYR A 117 5.71 19.62 -16.09
C TYR A 117 5.67 18.81 -17.39
N GLY A 118 4.50 18.39 -17.88
CA GLY A 118 4.33 17.75 -19.19
C GLY A 118 5.04 16.40 -19.40
N LYS A 119 5.52 15.73 -18.34
CA LYS A 119 6.27 14.47 -18.48
C LYS A 119 5.37 13.27 -18.79
N GLU A 120 5.82 12.39 -19.68
CA GLU A 120 5.15 11.12 -20.06
C GLU A 120 4.86 10.21 -18.86
N SER A 121 5.74 10.22 -17.84
CA SER A 121 5.55 9.48 -16.60
C SER A 121 4.25 9.81 -15.87
N HIS A 122 3.68 11.00 -16.07
CA HIS A 122 2.40 11.37 -15.48
C HIS A 122 1.22 10.70 -16.20
N ASP A 123 1.29 10.51 -17.52
CA ASP A 123 0.27 9.77 -18.27
C ASP A 123 0.24 8.30 -17.87
N GLU A 124 1.41 7.69 -17.68
CA GLU A 124 1.51 6.33 -17.15
C GLU A 124 0.93 6.23 -15.74
N ALA A 125 1.23 7.19 -14.88
CA ALA A 125 0.68 7.24 -13.52
C ALA A 125 -0.85 7.39 -13.55
N ARG A 126 -1.40 8.21 -14.45
CA ARG A 126 -2.86 8.34 -14.63
C ARG A 126 -3.50 7.03 -15.09
N ARG A 127 -2.91 6.31 -16.05
CA ARG A 127 -3.38 4.97 -16.46
C ARG A 127 -3.32 3.97 -15.31
N SER A 128 -2.27 4.04 -14.50
CA SER A 128 -2.11 3.19 -13.32
C SER A 128 -3.17 3.48 -12.25
N VAL A 129 -3.63 4.74 -12.11
CA VAL A 129 -4.76 5.06 -11.22
C VAL A 129 -6.03 4.32 -11.67
N GLU A 130 -6.33 4.30 -12.97
CA GLU A 130 -7.49 3.57 -13.49
C GLU A 130 -7.36 2.05 -13.26
N ALA A 131 -6.17 1.50 -13.51
CA ALA A 131 -5.89 0.08 -13.25
C ALA A 131 -6.06 -0.27 -11.76
N LEU A 132 -5.61 0.59 -10.84
CA LEU A 132 -5.78 0.40 -9.40
C LEU A 132 -7.22 0.63 -8.95
N ARG A 133 -7.97 1.51 -9.61
CA ARG A 133 -9.41 1.71 -9.33
C ARG A 133 -10.20 0.44 -9.59
N ALA A 134 -9.89 -0.28 -10.67
CA ALA A 134 -10.49 -1.59 -10.98
C ALA A 134 -10.09 -2.70 -9.99
N ARG A 135 -9.08 -2.47 -9.15
CA ARG A 135 -8.61 -3.39 -8.11
C ARG A 135 -8.98 -2.95 -6.70
N LEU A 136 -9.83 -1.93 -6.57
CA LEU A 136 -10.28 -1.48 -5.25
C LEU A 136 -10.98 -2.63 -4.51
N PRO A 137 -10.85 -2.70 -3.18
CA PRO A 137 -11.64 -3.60 -2.36
C PRO A 137 -13.15 -3.43 -2.60
N ASP A 138 -13.89 -4.54 -2.76
CA ASP A 138 -15.36 -4.51 -2.82
C ASP A 138 -15.99 -4.01 -1.51
N SER A 139 -15.28 -4.21 -0.40
CA SER A 139 -15.65 -3.74 0.93
C SER A 139 -14.53 -2.89 1.52
N PRO A 140 -14.84 -1.77 2.22
CA PRO A 140 -13.82 -0.93 2.83
C PRO A 140 -12.94 -1.72 3.81
N ILE A 141 -11.62 -1.57 3.67
CA ILE A 141 -10.65 -2.10 4.63
C ILE A 141 -10.42 -1.01 5.68
N ALA A 142 -10.62 -1.33 6.96
CA ALA A 142 -10.32 -0.38 8.03
C ALA A 142 -8.80 -0.11 8.07
N CYS A 143 -8.41 1.16 7.94
CA CYS A 143 -7.02 1.57 7.88
C CYS A 143 -6.71 2.66 8.89
N ALA A 144 -5.60 2.55 9.61
CA ALA A 144 -5.07 3.67 10.39
C ALA A 144 -3.54 3.68 10.40
N ALA A 145 -2.98 4.88 10.59
CA ALA A 145 -1.56 5.05 10.83
C ALA A 145 -1.28 6.07 11.94
N TRP A 146 -0.35 5.76 12.84
CA TRP A 146 0.03 6.59 13.98
C TRP A 146 1.55 6.55 14.22
N VAL A 147 2.05 7.56 14.95
CA VAL A 147 3.45 7.56 15.39
C VAL A 147 3.58 6.64 16.58
N GLY A 148 4.49 5.69 16.52
CA GLY A 148 4.75 4.73 17.60
C GLY A 148 6.12 4.09 17.45
N ASP A 149 6.83 3.95 18.56
CA ASP A 149 8.08 3.19 18.61
C ASP A 149 7.75 1.69 18.74
N ALA A 150 8.24 0.89 17.79
CA ALA A 150 8.05 -0.57 17.80
C ALA A 150 8.83 -1.26 18.94
N LEU A 151 9.78 -0.57 19.56
CA LEU A 151 10.51 -1.04 20.75
C LEU A 151 9.74 -0.78 22.05
N GLU A 152 8.71 0.06 22.00
CA GLU A 152 7.80 0.32 23.12
C GLU A 152 6.52 -0.50 22.97
N GLN A 153 5.85 -0.76 24.10
CA GLN A 153 4.55 -1.43 24.08
C GLN A 153 3.49 -0.49 23.52
N THR A 154 3.34 -0.50 22.21
CA THR A 154 2.30 0.21 21.48
C THR A 154 1.26 -0.79 20.98
N LEU A 155 -0.02 -0.48 21.18
CA LEU A 155 -1.13 -1.25 20.62
C LEU A 155 -1.76 -0.46 19.47
N PRO A 156 -2.25 -1.14 18.41
CA PRO A 156 -3.08 -0.49 17.41
C PRO A 156 -4.30 0.18 18.05
N PRO A 157 -4.75 1.35 17.55
CA PRO A 157 -5.99 1.94 18.00
C PRO A 157 -7.17 0.99 17.76
N HIS A 158 -8.09 0.91 18.72
CA HIS A 158 -9.30 0.08 18.64
C HIS A 158 -10.35 0.66 17.68
#